data_AF-A0A941RWR4-F1
#
_entry.id   AF-A0A941RWR4-F1
#
_cell.length_a   1.000
_cell.length_b   1.000
_cell.length_c   1.000
_cell.angle_alpha   90.00
_cell.angle_beta   90.00
_cell.angle_gamma   90.00
#
_symmetry.space_group_name_H-M   'P 1'
#
loop_
_entity.id
_entity.type
_entity.pdbx_description
1 polymer ?
#
loop_
_entity_poly.entity_id
_entity_poly.type
_entity_poly.pdbx_seq_one_letter_code
_entity_poly.pdbx_strand_id
1 'polypeptide(L)'
;MREKYNLVVLLALFLASTSAVGCGAPDWVRSMNDSFKFGGSVDREVEEKHRRDYAATHSRKAMRWLLGHCVDTGMSYDQICRVMGEEGTPESHDRQLKTGGGYLIDDEMYSWKDAEGRSIVLGFREGRLVNFDRAEFR
;
A
#
# COMPACT_ATOMS: atom_id res chain seq x y z
N MET A 1 17.80 32.60 -67.18
CA MET A 1 18.04 33.77 -66.30
C MET A 1 17.13 33.57 -65.09
N ARG A 2 17.61 33.04 -63.96
CA ARG A 2 18.33 33.73 -62.87
C ARG A 2 17.53 34.87 -62.25
N GLU A 3 16.82 34.57 -61.17
CA GLU A 3 16.65 35.42 -59.97
C GLU A 3 16.05 34.52 -58.87
N LYS A 4 16.86 33.71 -58.18
CA LYS A 4 17.77 34.04 -57.08
C LYS A 4 17.06 34.53 -55.81
N TYR A 5 16.88 33.56 -54.90
CA TYR A 5 17.32 33.63 -53.51
C TYR A 5 17.03 34.92 -52.75
N ASN A 6 15.83 35.04 -52.16
CA ASN A 6 15.55 35.97 -51.06
C ASN A 6 14.49 35.41 -50.09
N LEU A 7 14.54 34.11 -49.79
CA LEU A 7 13.71 33.51 -48.73
C LEU A 7 14.54 32.65 -47.75
N VAL A 8 15.87 32.79 -47.78
CA VAL A 8 16.82 31.95 -47.02
C VAL A 8 17.60 32.78 -45.97
N VAL A 9 17.29 34.07 -45.78
CA VAL A 9 18.08 34.97 -44.90
C VAL A 9 17.21 35.77 -43.92
N LEU A 10 16.32 35.08 -43.22
CA LEU A 10 15.84 35.52 -41.90
C LEU A 10 15.96 34.28 -40.98
N LEU A 11 17.19 33.95 -40.56
CA LEU A 11 17.65 34.16 -39.17
C LEU A 11 16.65 33.50 -38.19
N ALA A 12 16.72 32.21 -37.82
CA ALA A 12 17.84 31.47 -37.23
C ALA A 12 18.58 32.29 -36.16
N LEU A 13 18.02 32.35 -34.93
CA LEU A 13 18.57 32.79 -33.63
C LEU A 13 17.35 33.19 -32.76
N PHE A 14 16.89 32.49 -31.72
CA PHE A 14 17.59 32.11 -30.50
C PHE A 14 16.77 31.05 -29.72
N LEU A 15 17.48 29.98 -29.32
CA LEU A 15 17.42 29.29 -28.04
C LEU A 15 16.08 28.88 -27.40
N ALA A 16 15.86 27.55 -27.43
CA ALA A 16 15.78 26.71 -26.24
C ALA A 16 15.35 27.41 -24.94
N SER A 17 14.06 27.30 -24.62
CA SER A 17 13.57 27.40 -23.24
C SER A 17 12.83 26.11 -22.92
N THR A 18 13.59 25.05 -22.71
CA THR A 18 13.22 23.96 -21.81
C THR A 18 13.06 24.60 -20.43
N SER A 19 11.87 25.11 -20.12
CA SER A 19 11.50 25.34 -18.74
C SER A 19 11.44 23.97 -18.09
N ALA A 20 12.48 23.68 -17.32
CA ALA A 20 12.47 22.62 -16.33
C ALA A 20 11.26 22.85 -15.42
N VAL A 21 10.16 22.16 -15.71
CA VAL A 21 9.20 21.81 -14.66
C VAL A 21 10.00 20.91 -13.73
N GLY A 22 10.59 21.54 -12.71
CA GLY A 22 11.04 20.80 -11.55
C GLY A 22 9.85 19.98 -11.08
N CYS A 23 9.96 18.66 -11.16
CA CYS A 23 9.09 17.73 -10.46
C CYS A 23 9.29 17.93 -8.95
N GLY A 24 8.84 19.06 -8.42
CA GLY A 24 8.46 19.17 -7.03
C GLY A 24 7.17 18.39 -6.92
N ALA A 25 7.26 17.12 -6.49
CA ALA A 25 6.09 16.36 -6.14
C ALA A 25 5.29 17.17 -5.11
N PRO A 26 3.99 17.39 -5.31
CA PRO A 26 3.16 18.13 -4.36
C PRO A 26 3.27 17.55 -2.95
N ASP A 27 3.12 18.39 -1.91
CA ASP A 27 3.23 17.96 -0.51
C ASP A 27 2.30 16.80 -0.14
N TRP A 28 1.19 16.58 -0.88
CA TRP A 28 0.34 15.40 -0.68
C TRP A 28 1.02 14.08 -1.09
N VAL A 29 1.87 14.07 -2.12
CA VAL A 29 2.69 12.91 -2.50
C VAL A 29 3.76 12.66 -1.43
N ARG A 30 4.30 13.72 -0.84
CA ARG A 30 5.26 13.64 0.27
C ARG A 30 4.61 13.11 1.55
N SER A 31 3.39 13.54 1.85
CA SER A 31 2.56 13.04 2.97
C SER A 31 2.15 11.58 2.78
N MET A 32 1.90 11.13 1.54
CA MET A 32 1.77 9.70 1.24
C MET A 32 3.08 8.97 1.47
N ASN A 33 4.22 9.60 1.14
CA ASN A 33 5.51 8.96 1.29
C ASN A 33 5.99 8.85 2.75
N ASP A 34 5.67 9.85 3.59
CA ASP A 34 5.95 9.83 5.04
C ASP A 34 5.06 8.83 5.78
N SER A 35 3.89 8.48 5.21
CA SER A 35 3.05 7.38 5.69
C SER A 35 3.65 5.99 5.43
N PHE A 36 4.81 5.85 4.78
CA PHE A 36 5.51 4.56 4.59
C PHE A 36 6.56 4.26 5.65
N LYS A 37 6.74 5.10 6.67
CA LYS A 37 7.64 4.78 7.78
C LYS A 37 6.95 3.91 8.83
N PHE A 38 6.45 2.74 8.41
CA PHE A 38 5.96 1.72 9.33
C PHE A 38 7.02 0.64 9.54
N GLY A 39 7.63 0.66 10.73
CA GLY A 39 8.12 -0.54 11.43
C GLY A 39 9.14 -1.44 10.72
N GLY A 40 10.41 -1.04 10.72
CA GLY A 40 11.54 -1.89 10.33
C GLY A 40 11.96 -1.70 8.88
N SER A 41 13.27 -1.78 8.61
CA SER A 41 13.82 -1.63 7.26
C SER A 41 13.53 -2.89 6.42
N VAL A 42 12.25 -3.14 6.14
CA VAL A 42 11.86 -4.09 5.09
C VAL A 42 12.22 -3.43 3.77
N ASP A 43 12.87 -4.18 2.90
CA ASP A 43 13.16 -3.69 1.55
C ASP A 43 11.84 -3.45 0.82
N ARG A 44 11.63 -2.19 0.41
CA ARG A 44 10.39 -1.74 -0.25
C ARG A 44 10.12 -2.51 -1.54
N GLU A 45 11.16 -2.97 -2.24
CA GLU A 45 10.99 -3.80 -3.44
C GLU A 45 10.44 -5.18 -3.09
N VAL A 46 10.91 -5.77 -1.99
CA VAL A 46 10.45 -7.07 -1.51
C VAL A 46 9.02 -6.99 -1.01
N GLU A 47 8.66 -5.92 -0.29
CA GLU A 47 7.28 -5.68 0.13
C GLU A 47 6.34 -5.56 -1.06
N GLU A 48 6.67 -4.71 -2.03
CA GLU A 48 5.85 -4.49 -3.22
C GLU A 48 5.68 -5.78 -4.04
N LYS A 49 6.71 -6.61 -4.11
CA LYS A 49 6.61 -7.93 -4.75
C LYS A 49 5.57 -8.81 -4.05
N HIS A 50 5.63 -8.95 -2.73
CA HIS A 50 4.67 -9.77 -2.00
C HIS A 50 3.25 -9.19 -2.08
N ARG A 51 3.10 -7.85 -2.05
CA ARG A 51 1.81 -7.19 -2.23
C ARG A 51 1.18 -7.53 -3.58
N ARG A 52 1.94 -7.42 -4.68
CA ARG A 52 1.46 -7.80 -6.02
C ARG A 52 1.14 -9.29 -6.12
N ASP A 53 2.02 -10.13 -5.56
CA ASP A 53 1.82 -11.59 -5.56
C ASP A 53 0.52 -11.94 -4.84
N TYR A 54 0.23 -11.31 -3.70
CA TYR A 54 -1.02 -11.52 -2.97
C TYR A 54 -2.22 -11.00 -3.75
N ALA A 55 -2.21 -9.74 -4.21
CA ALA A 55 -3.34 -9.16 -4.96
C ALA A 55 -3.66 -9.91 -6.26
N ALA A 56 -2.66 -10.52 -6.91
CA ALA A 56 -2.88 -11.26 -8.16
C ALA A 56 -3.35 -12.70 -7.94
N THR A 57 -2.97 -13.34 -6.84
CA THR A 57 -3.12 -14.79 -6.68
C THR A 57 -3.74 -15.23 -5.36
N HIS A 58 -3.98 -14.32 -4.43
CA HIS A 58 -4.28 -14.61 -3.02
C HIS A 58 -3.32 -15.65 -2.41
N SER A 59 -2.04 -15.58 -2.77
CA SER A 59 -1.02 -16.51 -2.27
C SER A 59 -0.90 -16.42 -0.75
N ARG A 60 -1.13 -17.54 -0.06
CA ARG A 60 -0.95 -17.64 1.39
C ARG A 60 0.46 -17.24 1.83
N LYS A 61 1.48 -17.60 1.06
CA LYS A 61 2.86 -17.26 1.37
C LYS A 61 3.05 -15.75 1.36
N ALA A 62 2.49 -15.07 0.36
CA ALA A 62 2.57 -13.62 0.24
C ALA A 62 1.81 -12.92 1.38
N MET A 63 0.57 -13.36 1.65
CA MET A 63 -0.24 -12.85 2.77
C MET A 63 0.48 -12.96 4.11
N ARG A 64 0.99 -14.16 4.45
CA ARG A 64 1.69 -14.38 5.73
C ARG A 64 2.97 -13.55 5.83
N TRP A 65 3.71 -13.44 4.72
CA TRP A 65 4.91 -12.62 4.71
C TRP A 65 4.59 -11.14 5.00
N LEU A 66 3.57 -10.57 4.34
CA LEU A 66 3.12 -9.19 4.58
C LEU A 66 2.70 -8.99 6.04
N LEU A 67 1.90 -9.90 6.59
CA LEU A 67 1.47 -9.84 7.99
C LEU A 67 2.65 -9.92 8.97
N GLY A 68 3.62 -10.81 8.73
CA GLY A 68 4.75 -11.02 9.65
C GLY A 68 5.86 -9.96 9.59
N HIS A 69 5.87 -9.12 8.54
CA HIS A 69 6.95 -8.15 8.28
C HIS A 69 6.47 -6.71 8.19
N CYS A 70 5.24 -6.46 7.74
CA CYS A 70 4.74 -5.13 7.43
C CYS A 70 3.52 -4.72 8.29
N VAL A 71 2.96 -5.64 9.08
CA VAL A 71 1.86 -5.34 10.00
C VAL A 71 2.34 -5.42 11.44
N ASP A 72 1.92 -4.45 12.25
CA ASP A 72 2.16 -4.39 13.69
C ASP A 72 0.87 -3.97 14.42
N THR A 73 0.76 -4.36 15.69
CA THR A 73 -0.33 -3.91 16.56
C THR A 73 -0.42 -2.38 16.59
N GLY A 74 -1.64 -1.84 16.60
CA GLY A 74 -1.89 -0.40 16.62
C GLY A 74 -2.03 0.27 15.25
N MET A 75 -1.72 -0.44 14.15
CA MET A 75 -1.98 0.03 12.80
C MET A 75 -3.48 0.24 12.55
N SER A 76 -3.83 1.24 11.75
CA SER A 76 -5.22 1.45 11.33
C SER A 76 -5.63 0.50 10.23
N TYR A 77 -6.94 0.33 10.04
CA TYR A 77 -7.50 -0.44 8.92
C TYR A 77 -6.92 0.01 7.57
N ASP A 78 -6.92 1.32 7.30
CA ASP A 78 -6.37 1.88 6.05
C ASP A 78 -4.89 1.55 5.84
N GLN A 79 -4.09 1.52 6.91
CA GLN A 79 -2.68 1.16 6.83
C GLN A 79 -2.52 -0.31 6.42
N ILE A 80 -3.33 -1.18 7.00
CA ILE A 80 -3.31 -2.61 6.68
C ILE A 80 -3.82 -2.85 5.26
N CYS A 81 -4.89 -2.18 4.81
CA CYS A 81 -5.34 -2.26 3.43
C CYS A 81 -4.26 -1.84 2.42
N ARG A 82 -3.46 -0.81 2.75
CA ARG A 82 -2.32 -0.41 1.91
C ARG A 82 -1.21 -1.45 1.90
N VAL A 83 -0.92 -2.09 3.04
CA VAL A 83 0.06 -3.18 3.12
C VAL A 83 -0.40 -4.37 2.28
N MET A 84 -1.66 -4.78 2.45
CA MET A 84 -2.26 -5.92 1.76
C MET A 84 -2.50 -5.65 0.27
N GLY A 85 -2.71 -4.39 -0.12
CA GLY A 85 -3.06 -3.99 -1.48
C GLY A 85 -4.54 -4.15 -1.82
N GLU A 86 -5.37 -4.55 -0.85
CA GLU A 86 -6.81 -4.76 -0.99
C GLU A 86 -7.56 -4.53 0.32
N GLU A 87 -8.85 -4.27 0.21
CA GLU A 87 -9.75 -4.13 1.35
C GLU A 87 -10.09 -5.48 1.97
N GLY A 88 -10.22 -5.50 3.30
CA GLY A 88 -10.68 -6.68 4.02
C GLY A 88 -12.20 -6.81 3.94
N THR A 89 -12.70 -8.04 4.04
CA THR A 89 -14.15 -8.29 4.11
C THR A 89 -14.64 -8.09 5.55
N PRO A 90 -15.65 -7.24 5.81
CA PRO A 90 -16.20 -7.09 7.16
C PRO A 90 -16.84 -8.38 7.68
N GLU A 91 -16.43 -8.82 8.86
CA GLU A 91 -16.98 -9.99 9.53
C GLU A 91 -18.02 -9.57 10.57
N SER A 92 -19.30 -9.67 10.18
CA SER A 92 -20.43 -9.22 11.00
C SER A 92 -20.89 -10.25 12.05
N HIS A 93 -20.47 -11.51 11.94
CA HIS A 93 -21.14 -12.63 12.61
C HIS A 93 -20.35 -13.36 13.68
N ASP A 94 -19.11 -12.97 13.98
CA ASP A 94 -18.26 -13.87 14.75
C ASP A 94 -18.28 -13.59 16.27
N ARG A 95 -19.46 -13.81 16.87
CA ARG A 95 -19.62 -13.79 18.33
C ARG A 95 -18.69 -14.80 19.00
N GLN A 96 -18.36 -15.91 18.34
CA GLN A 96 -17.45 -16.93 18.86
C GLN A 96 -16.02 -16.42 19.02
N LEU A 97 -15.46 -15.74 18.00
CA LEU A 97 -14.13 -15.10 18.11
C LEU A 97 -14.07 -14.06 19.26
N LYS A 98 -15.18 -13.36 19.50
CA LYS A 98 -15.27 -12.30 20.52
C LYS A 98 -15.41 -12.83 21.96
N THR A 99 -15.79 -14.10 22.17
CA THR A 99 -15.97 -14.67 23.52
C THR A 99 -14.71 -15.27 24.16
N GLY A 100 -13.59 -15.41 23.43
CA GLY A 100 -12.42 -16.15 23.94
C GLY A 100 -11.04 -15.56 23.66
N GLY A 101 -10.93 -14.52 22.82
CA GLY A 101 -9.64 -14.09 22.24
C GLY A 101 -9.14 -12.70 22.62
N GLY A 102 -9.63 -12.10 23.72
CA GLY A 102 -9.25 -10.74 24.12
C GLY A 102 -9.92 -9.61 23.31
N TYR A 103 -10.83 -9.97 22.40
CA TYR A 103 -11.62 -9.03 21.62
C TYR A 103 -12.92 -8.67 22.33
N LEU A 104 -13.38 -7.42 22.19
CA LEU A 104 -14.64 -6.93 22.74
C LEU A 104 -15.79 -7.09 21.74
N ILE A 105 -17.02 -6.97 22.25
CA ILE A 105 -18.21 -7.08 21.41
C ILE A 105 -18.27 -5.99 20.34
N ASP A 106 -17.76 -4.79 20.67
CA ASP A 106 -17.73 -3.62 19.80
C ASP A 106 -16.49 -3.54 18.90
N ASP A 107 -15.53 -4.48 19.04
CA ASP A 107 -14.36 -4.50 18.16
C ASP A 107 -14.81 -4.83 16.72
N GLU A 108 -14.29 -4.09 15.75
CA GLU A 108 -14.53 -4.29 14.32
C GLU A 108 -13.64 -5.44 13.82
N MET A 109 -14.17 -6.29 12.94
CA MET A 109 -13.48 -7.47 12.46
C MET A 109 -13.44 -7.46 10.95
N TYR A 110 -12.25 -7.67 10.37
CA TYR A 110 -12.06 -7.76 8.93
C TYR A 110 -11.27 -9.02 8.59
N SER A 111 -11.64 -9.67 7.48
CA SER A 111 -10.99 -10.89 7.02
C SER A 111 -10.32 -10.72 5.65
N TRP A 112 -9.17 -11.37 5.52
CA TRP A 112 -8.45 -11.55 4.25
C TRP A 112 -8.33 -13.03 3.97
N LYS A 113 -8.60 -13.43 2.73
CA LYS A 113 -8.66 -14.83 2.32
C LYS A 113 -7.46 -15.19 1.45
N ASP A 114 -7.00 -16.43 1.57
CA ASP A 114 -6.10 -17.02 0.59
C ASP A 114 -6.88 -17.73 -0.54
N ALA A 115 -6.15 -18.15 -1.57
CA ALA A 115 -6.71 -18.89 -2.71
C ALA A 115 -7.37 -20.23 -2.33
N GLU A 116 -7.06 -20.79 -1.16
CA GLU A 116 -7.67 -22.03 -0.64
C GLU A 116 -8.92 -21.75 0.21
N GLY A 117 -9.33 -20.48 0.33
CA GLY A 117 -10.51 -20.06 1.09
C GLY A 117 -10.28 -19.95 2.60
N ARG A 118 -9.04 -20.07 3.09
CA ARG A 118 -8.72 -19.86 4.50
C ARG A 118 -8.66 -18.36 4.78
N SER A 119 -9.38 -17.92 5.81
CA SER A 119 -9.39 -16.53 6.25
C SER A 119 -8.44 -16.29 7.42
N ILE A 120 -7.78 -15.14 7.41
CA ILE A 120 -7.19 -14.52 8.60
C ILE A 120 -8.10 -13.37 9.00
N VAL A 121 -8.53 -13.36 10.25
CA VAL A 121 -9.38 -12.32 10.81
C VAL A 121 -8.52 -11.43 11.70
N LEU A 122 -8.59 -10.12 11.46
CA LEU A 122 -7.93 -9.10 12.26
C LEU A 122 -9.00 -8.24 12.96
N GLY A 123 -8.80 -8.03 14.26
CA GLY A 123 -9.70 -7.23 15.07
C GLY A 123 -9.17 -5.84 15.37
N PHE A 124 -10.07 -4.87 15.35
CA PHE A 124 -9.77 -3.45 15.52
C PHE A 124 -10.60 -2.88 16.66
N ARG A 125 -9.93 -2.16 17.55
CA ARG A 125 -10.55 -1.39 18.63
C ARG A 125 -10.26 0.08 18.42
N GLU A 126 -11.31 0.89 18.40
CA GLU A 126 -11.19 2.33 18.14
C GLU A 126 -10.39 2.63 16.85
N GLY A 127 -10.60 1.80 15.82
CA GLY A 127 -9.90 1.92 14.53
C GLY A 127 -8.44 1.47 14.52
N ARG A 128 -7.95 0.78 15.55
CA ARG A 128 -6.57 0.28 15.67
C ARG A 128 -6.51 -1.23 15.85
N LEU A 129 -5.56 -1.87 15.17
CA LEU A 129 -5.32 -3.31 15.27
C LEU A 129 -4.97 -3.71 16.72
N VAL A 130 -5.69 -4.69 17.27
CA VAL A 130 -5.46 -5.23 18.62
C VAL A 130 -5.25 -6.74 18.58
N ASN A 131 -4.63 -7.29 19.63
CA ASN A 131 -4.41 -8.74 19.80
C ASN A 131 -3.74 -9.44 18.61
N PHE A 132 -2.85 -8.74 17.91
CA PHE A 132 -2.09 -9.27 16.78
C PHE A 132 -0.65 -9.53 17.20
N ASP A 133 -0.17 -10.76 16.98
CA ASP A 133 1.25 -11.11 17.12
C ASP A 133 1.84 -11.49 15.76
N ARG A 134 2.73 -10.63 15.25
CA ARG A 134 3.40 -10.85 13.96
C ARG A 134 4.30 -12.09 13.95
N ALA A 135 4.77 -12.56 15.12
CA ALA A 135 5.63 -13.74 15.22
C ALA A 135 4.91 -15.01 14.77
N GLU A 136 3.58 -15.07 14.89
CA GLU A 136 2.75 -16.19 14.40
C GLU A 136 2.75 -16.32 12.87
N PHE A 137 3.24 -15.28 12.16
CA PHE A 137 3.24 -15.19 10.70
C PHE A 137 4.63 -15.30 10.07
N ARG A 138 5.68 -15.43 10.89
CA ARG A 138 7.08 -15.59 10.43
C ARG A 138 7.44 -17.04 10.09
#